data_AF-A0A7V8RBL5-F1
#
_entry.id   AF-A0A7V8RBL5-F1
#
_cell.length_a   1.000
_cell.length_b   1.000
_cell.length_c   1.000
_cell.angle_alpha   90.00
_cell.angle_beta   90.00
_cell.angle_gamma   90.00
#
_symmetry.space_group_name_H-M   'P 1'
#
loop_
_entity.id
_entity.type
_entity.pdbx_description
1 polymer ?
#
loop_
_entity_poly.entity_id
_entity_poly.type
_entity_poly.pdbx_seq_one_letter_code
_entity_poly.pdbx_strand_id
1 'polypeptide(L)'
;MSAPVLRMRRAGGRPSLRPRSDLDRLGAHKGAVDRTSRGAKGICGGSMRGKTSGRVATALMLLAIAMPSAASAATPAELAAAKRYVEGIYAKLPGDFDYRSARYAPALKALIAKDDACAEAGGGICVIDAVPFCDCQDTGSDYKLVSSTVVAKGDTGARVTVQMRNGGPKRYSVDLVLIKGSWFVSDIATPTTPSFAAKLRKGLKSGG
;
A
#
# COMPACT_ATOMS: atom_id res chain seq x y z
N MET A 1 16.97 -11.84 60.39
CA MET A 1 15.50 -11.66 60.48
C MET A 1 14.89 -12.32 59.26
N SER A 2 14.36 -13.53 59.43
CA SER A 2 13.79 -14.38 58.38
C SER A 2 12.26 -14.37 58.49
N ALA A 3 11.57 -14.21 57.36
CA ALA A 3 10.12 -14.33 57.22
C ALA A 3 9.81 -14.74 55.75
N PRO A 4 8.68 -15.41 55.45
CA PRO A 4 8.74 -16.76 54.87
C PRO A 4 8.31 -16.89 53.41
N VAL A 5 8.74 -18.01 52.83
CA VAL A 5 8.32 -18.59 51.55
C VAL A 5 6.84 -18.92 51.57
N LEU A 6 6.05 -18.29 50.69
CA LEU A 6 4.67 -18.69 50.39
C LEU A 6 4.66 -19.60 49.16
N ARG A 7 4.36 -20.88 49.37
CA ARG A 7 4.23 -21.92 48.34
C ARG A 7 2.83 -22.53 48.42
N MET A 8 1.95 -22.23 47.46
CA MET A 8 0.66 -22.90 47.20
C MET A 8 0.24 -22.47 45.79
N ARG A 9 -0.38 -23.25 44.90
CA ARG A 9 -0.79 -24.66 44.82
C ARG A 9 -1.16 -24.89 43.34
N ARG A 10 -0.84 -26.06 42.76
CA ARG A 10 -1.34 -26.51 41.45
C ARG A 10 -2.77 -27.06 41.57
N ALA A 11 -3.61 -26.76 40.58
CA ALA A 11 -4.66 -27.60 39.97
C ALA A 11 -5.22 -26.77 38.79
N GLY A 12 -5.31 -27.20 37.52
CA GLY A 12 -5.79 -28.48 37.01
C GLY A 12 -7.23 -28.29 36.52
N GLY A 13 -7.49 -28.09 35.23
CA GLY A 13 -8.86 -27.92 34.74
C GLY A 13 -9.07 -27.59 33.25
N ARG A 14 -8.74 -28.56 32.39
CA ARG A 14 -9.38 -28.95 31.10
C ARG A 14 -9.42 -28.01 29.87
N PRO A 15 -9.14 -28.57 28.67
CA PRO A 15 -9.38 -27.93 27.37
C PRO A 15 -10.86 -27.98 26.97
N SER A 16 -11.38 -26.84 26.49
CA SER A 16 -12.68 -26.75 25.83
C SER A 16 -12.55 -27.24 24.39
N LEU A 17 -12.87 -28.51 24.16
CA LEU A 17 -13.16 -29.06 22.84
C LEU A 17 -14.47 -28.44 22.35
N ARG A 18 -14.40 -27.51 21.39
CA ARG A 18 -15.57 -27.13 20.60
C ARG A 18 -15.79 -28.16 19.50
N PRO A 19 -17.04 -28.60 19.28
CA PRO A 19 -17.36 -29.55 18.23
C PRO A 19 -17.17 -28.93 16.83
N ARG A 20 -16.51 -29.69 15.96
CA ARG A 20 -16.59 -29.54 14.50
C ARG A 20 -18.03 -29.86 14.09
N SER A 21 -18.73 -28.85 13.58
CA SER A 21 -19.91 -29.08 12.76
C SER A 21 -19.45 -29.23 11.31
N ASP A 22 -19.14 -30.47 10.96
CA ASP A 22 -19.38 -30.97 9.60
C ASP A 22 -20.91 -30.95 9.39
N LEU A 23 -21.39 -30.15 8.45
CA LEU A 23 -22.67 -30.37 7.81
C LEU A 23 -22.66 -29.74 6.41
N ASP A 24 -22.47 -30.61 5.43
CA ASP A 24 -23.15 -30.65 4.14
C ASP A 24 -23.53 -29.32 3.48
N ARG A 25 -22.73 -28.90 2.50
CA ARG A 25 -23.28 -28.18 1.33
C ARG A 25 -22.44 -28.37 0.06
N LEU A 26 -22.29 -29.63 -0.36
CA LEU A 26 -21.92 -29.95 -1.74
C LEU A 26 -23.16 -29.82 -2.64
N GLY A 27 -23.52 -28.57 -2.93
CA GLY A 27 -24.43 -28.23 -4.02
C GLY A 27 -23.64 -28.11 -5.31
N ALA A 28 -23.63 -29.19 -6.10
CA ALA A 28 -23.13 -29.21 -7.46
C ALA A 28 -23.99 -28.30 -8.35
N HIS A 29 -23.47 -27.13 -8.76
CA HIS A 29 -23.99 -26.39 -9.90
C HIS A 29 -22.99 -26.43 -11.05
N LYS A 30 -23.23 -27.43 -11.90
CA LYS A 30 -22.63 -27.59 -13.23
C LYS A 30 -23.26 -26.53 -14.16
N GLY A 31 -22.69 -25.33 -14.14
CA GLY A 31 -23.03 -24.27 -15.09
C GLY A 31 -22.26 -24.45 -16.38
N ALA A 32 -22.92 -24.96 -17.42
CA ALA A 32 -22.40 -25.03 -18.77
C ALA A 32 -22.16 -23.61 -19.32
N VAL A 33 -20.91 -23.29 -19.63
CA VAL A 33 -20.57 -22.08 -20.38
C VAL A 33 -20.74 -22.39 -21.86
N ASP A 34 -21.80 -21.81 -22.41
CA ASP A 34 -22.15 -21.83 -23.82
C ASP A 34 -21.08 -21.07 -24.63
N ARG A 35 -20.51 -21.77 -25.59
CA ARG A 35 -19.39 -21.33 -26.43
C ARG A 35 -19.98 -20.65 -27.66
N THR A 36 -20.36 -19.37 -27.54
CA THR A 36 -20.77 -18.59 -28.71
C THR A 36 -19.58 -17.91 -29.36
N SER A 37 -18.97 -18.63 -30.29
CA SER A 37 -18.09 -18.09 -31.33
C SER A 37 -18.91 -17.24 -32.31
N ARG A 38 -18.72 -15.93 -32.30
CA ARG A 38 -19.00 -15.02 -33.43
C ARG A 38 -17.75 -14.14 -33.56
N GLY A 39 -16.90 -14.24 -34.58
CA GLY A 39 -17.25 -14.31 -35.99
C GLY A 39 -17.48 -12.91 -36.53
N ALA A 40 -16.45 -12.05 -36.52
CA ALA A 40 -16.46 -10.76 -37.18
C ALA A 40 -15.34 -10.73 -38.23
N LYS A 41 -15.73 -11.10 -39.45
CA LYS A 41 -14.97 -11.00 -40.70
C LYS A 41 -15.49 -9.76 -41.43
N GLY A 42 -14.58 -8.94 -41.96
CA GLY A 42 -14.89 -7.86 -42.91
C GLY A 42 -14.89 -6.46 -42.28
N ILE A 43 -14.61 -5.36 -42.98
CA ILE A 43 -14.51 -5.12 -44.43
C ILE A 43 -13.59 -3.90 -44.64
N CYS A 44 -12.90 -3.94 -45.78
CA CYS A 44 -12.29 -2.90 -46.61
C CYS A 44 -12.43 -1.41 -46.24
N GLY A 45 -11.31 -0.70 -46.40
CA GLY A 45 -11.16 0.38 -47.39
C GLY A 45 -12.07 1.62 -47.29
N GLY A 46 -11.47 2.77 -46.99
CA GLY A 46 -12.15 4.06 -47.05
C GLY A 46 -11.19 5.24 -47.06
N SER A 47 -10.52 5.43 -48.20
CA SER A 47 -9.87 6.70 -48.56
C SER A 47 -10.96 7.74 -48.84
N MET A 48 -10.98 8.86 -48.12
CA MET A 48 -11.62 10.09 -48.61
C MET A 48 -10.78 11.32 -48.27
N ARG A 49 -10.12 11.82 -49.32
CA ARG A 49 -9.72 13.22 -49.49
C ARG A 49 -10.97 14.10 -49.46
N GLY A 50 -11.01 15.09 -48.57
CA GLY A 50 -11.95 16.19 -48.59
C GLY A 50 -11.22 17.53 -48.55
N LYS A 51 -11.41 18.32 -49.61
CA LYS A 51 -10.79 19.63 -49.89
C LYS A 51 -11.53 20.78 -49.18
N THR A 52 -10.73 21.70 -48.65
CA THR A 52 -10.81 23.18 -48.72
C THR A 52 -12.07 23.97 -48.32
N SER A 53 -11.79 25.07 -47.61
CA SER A 53 -12.37 26.43 -47.70
C SER A 53 -13.45 26.83 -46.69
N GLY A 54 -13.17 27.91 -45.95
CA GLY A 54 -14.17 28.70 -45.22
C GLY A 54 -13.58 29.59 -44.13
N ARG A 55 -13.14 30.80 -44.48
CA ARG A 55 -12.74 31.89 -43.58
C ARG A 55 -13.97 32.44 -42.84
N VAL A 56 -13.88 32.70 -41.52
CA VAL A 56 -14.25 33.99 -40.88
C VAL A 56 -13.46 34.09 -39.58
N ALA A 57 -12.65 35.14 -39.48
CA ALA A 57 -11.91 35.52 -38.29
C ALA A 57 -12.84 36.29 -37.34
N THR A 58 -12.94 35.81 -36.10
CA THR A 58 -13.35 36.65 -34.96
C THR A 58 -12.34 36.42 -33.85
N ALA A 59 -11.27 37.22 -33.87
CA ALA A 59 -10.24 37.22 -32.85
C ALA A 59 -10.79 37.90 -31.59
N LEU A 60 -11.42 37.11 -30.71
CA LEU A 60 -11.56 37.49 -29.31
C LEU A 60 -10.20 37.28 -28.63
N MET A 61 -9.48 38.37 -28.41
CA MET A 61 -8.33 38.42 -27.50
C MET A 61 -8.85 38.15 -26.07
N LEU A 62 -8.88 36.88 -25.68
CA LEU A 62 -8.97 36.47 -24.29
C LEU A 62 -7.63 36.83 -23.64
N LEU A 63 -7.64 37.94 -22.90
CA LEU A 63 -6.57 38.34 -22.00
C LEU A 63 -6.53 37.29 -20.88
N ALA A 64 -5.85 36.17 -21.14
CA ALA A 64 -5.61 35.12 -20.16
C ALA A 64 -4.63 35.68 -19.12
N ILE A 65 -5.18 36.17 -18.02
CA ILE A 65 -4.43 36.52 -16.82
C ILE A 65 -3.81 35.20 -16.34
N ALA A 66 -2.58 34.94 -16.73
CA ALA A 66 -1.80 33.81 -16.25
C ALA A 66 -1.52 34.05 -14.77
N MET A 67 -2.47 33.66 -13.91
CA MET A 67 -2.19 33.57 -12.48
C MET A 67 -1.11 32.52 -12.30
N PRO A 68 0.07 32.87 -11.76
CA PRO A 68 1.05 31.88 -11.41
C PRO A 68 0.39 30.95 -10.38
N SER A 69 0.16 29.70 -10.77
CA SER A 69 -0.13 28.63 -9.83
C SER A 69 1.09 28.50 -8.93
N ALA A 70 1.09 29.24 -7.82
CA ALA A 70 1.97 28.97 -6.72
C ALA A 70 1.68 27.53 -6.30
N ALA A 71 2.61 26.63 -6.62
CA ALA A 71 2.61 25.31 -6.03
C ALA A 71 2.86 25.53 -4.53
N SER A 72 1.77 25.57 -3.76
CA SER A 72 1.86 25.76 -2.32
C SER A 72 2.55 24.53 -1.73
N ALA A 73 3.70 24.76 -1.11
CA ALA A 73 4.33 23.75 -0.26
C ALA A 73 3.34 23.32 0.83
N ALA A 74 3.41 22.03 1.19
CA ALA A 74 2.59 21.45 2.25
C ALA A 74 2.65 22.31 3.52
N THR A 75 1.47 22.72 3.99
CA THR A 75 1.30 23.53 5.19
C THR A 75 1.76 22.75 6.43
N PRO A 76 2.13 23.44 7.53
CA PRO A 76 2.44 22.76 8.79
C PRO A 76 1.34 21.83 9.29
N ALA A 77 0.06 22.20 9.07
CA ALA A 77 -1.09 21.37 9.43
C ALA A 77 -1.16 20.08 8.60
N GLU A 78 -0.88 20.16 7.29
CA GLU A 78 -0.80 18.99 6.41
C GLU A 78 0.36 18.06 6.81
N LEU A 79 1.54 18.61 7.14
CA LEU A 79 2.67 17.83 7.63
C LEU A 79 2.34 17.11 8.95
N ALA A 80 1.64 17.78 9.87
CA ALA A 80 1.16 17.16 11.11
C ALA A 80 0.13 16.06 10.83
N ALA A 81 -0.72 16.20 9.81
CA ALA A 81 -1.62 15.14 9.36
C ALA A 81 -0.86 13.95 8.73
N ALA A 82 0.21 14.20 7.98
CA ALA A 82 1.10 13.18 7.44
C ALA A 82 1.75 12.35 8.56
N LYS A 83 2.31 13.03 9.57
CA LYS A 83 2.88 12.39 10.76
C LYS A 83 1.86 11.50 11.47
N ARG A 84 0.68 12.04 11.79
CA ARG A 84 -0.42 11.29 12.44
C ARG A 84 -0.87 10.09 11.62
N TYR A 85 -0.93 10.22 10.29
CA TYR A 85 -1.30 9.11 9.41
C TYR A 85 -0.31 7.95 9.53
N VAL A 86 1.00 8.23 9.52
CA VAL A 86 2.04 7.21 9.66
C VAL A 86 2.07 6.64 11.09
N GLU A 87 1.94 7.48 12.12
CA GLU A 87 1.84 7.00 13.50
C GLU A 87 0.66 6.05 13.69
N GLY A 88 -0.48 6.31 13.04
CA GLY A 88 -1.63 5.41 13.05
C GLY A 88 -1.39 4.05 12.39
N ILE A 89 -0.48 3.97 11.40
CA ILE A 89 -0.02 2.69 10.83
C ILE A 89 0.83 1.95 11.88
N TYR A 90 1.86 2.61 12.43
CA TYR A 90 2.76 1.99 13.41
C TYR A 90 2.05 1.63 14.73
N ALA A 91 1.00 2.34 15.13
CA ALA A 91 0.22 1.98 16.31
C ALA A 91 -0.54 0.64 16.14
N LYS A 92 -0.85 0.24 14.91
CA LYS A 92 -1.59 -0.99 14.60
C LYS A 92 -0.70 -2.17 14.29
N LEU A 93 0.60 -1.96 14.00
CA LEU A 93 1.52 -3.02 13.61
C LEU A 93 1.54 -4.22 14.57
N PRO A 94 1.49 -4.04 15.91
CA PRO A 94 1.29 -5.16 16.82
C PRO A 94 -0.15 -5.66 16.70
N GLY A 95 -0.33 -6.82 16.08
CA GLY A 95 -1.63 -7.46 15.87
C GLY A 95 -1.88 -7.73 14.40
N ASP A 96 -3.16 -7.70 14.02
CA ASP A 96 -3.61 -8.13 12.69
C ASP A 96 -3.55 -7.01 11.63
N PHE A 97 -2.51 -6.17 11.67
CA PHE A 97 -2.38 -5.10 10.68
C PHE A 97 -2.10 -5.64 9.29
N ASP A 98 -3.11 -5.59 8.43
CA ASP A 98 -2.92 -5.80 7.00
C ASP A 98 -2.28 -4.57 6.36
N TYR A 99 -1.01 -4.69 5.98
CA TYR A 99 -0.30 -3.61 5.30
C TYR A 99 -0.91 -3.25 3.94
N ARG A 100 -1.68 -4.13 3.30
CA ARG A 100 -2.38 -3.83 2.05
C ARG A 100 -3.53 -2.83 2.24
N SER A 101 -4.00 -2.64 3.48
CA SER A 101 -5.02 -1.63 3.82
C SER A 101 -4.51 -0.19 3.82
N ALA A 102 -3.19 0.03 3.77
CA ALA A 102 -2.63 1.38 3.69
C ALA A 102 -2.99 2.07 2.35
N ARG A 103 -3.05 3.40 2.38
CA ARG A 103 -3.30 4.22 1.19
C ARG A 103 -2.00 4.37 0.43
N TYR A 104 -1.77 3.54 -0.57
CA TYR A 104 -0.59 3.65 -1.44
C TYR A 104 -0.82 4.59 -2.61
N ALA A 105 0.22 5.35 -2.96
CA ALA A 105 0.23 6.16 -4.16
C ALA A 105 0.04 5.25 -5.39
N PRO A 106 -0.61 5.72 -6.47
CA PRO A 106 -0.99 4.86 -7.60
C PRO A 106 0.19 4.04 -8.17
N ALA A 107 1.38 4.64 -8.27
CA ALA A 107 2.57 3.96 -8.78
C ALA A 107 3.05 2.82 -7.86
N LEU A 108 3.05 3.01 -6.53
CA LEU A 108 3.43 1.96 -5.59
C LEU A 108 2.34 0.89 -5.48
N LYS A 109 1.07 1.29 -5.46
CA LYS A 109 -0.08 0.37 -5.48
C LYS A 109 -0.03 -0.58 -6.68
N ALA A 110 0.31 -0.06 -7.85
CA ALA A 110 0.44 -0.88 -9.06
C ALA A 110 1.59 -1.90 -8.97
N LEU A 111 2.69 -1.59 -8.26
CA LEU A 111 3.78 -2.54 -8.04
C LEU A 111 3.37 -3.66 -7.06
N ILE A 112 2.68 -3.31 -5.97
CA ILE A 112 2.14 -4.29 -5.02
C ILE A 112 1.17 -5.24 -5.73
N ALA A 113 0.25 -4.70 -6.54
CA ALA A 113 -0.70 -5.51 -7.30
C ALA A 113 -0.01 -6.47 -8.31
N LYS A 114 1.12 -6.07 -8.90
CA LYS A 114 1.91 -6.95 -9.76
C LYS A 114 2.61 -8.06 -8.97
N ASP A 115 3.06 -7.76 -7.76
CA ASP A 115 3.63 -8.74 -6.84
C ASP A 115 2.59 -9.78 -6.41
N ASP A 116 1.39 -9.33 -6.06
CA ASP A 116 0.26 -10.21 -5.73
C ASP A 116 -0.06 -11.13 -6.93
N ALA A 117 -0.14 -10.59 -8.15
CA ALA A 117 -0.40 -11.41 -9.34
C ALA A 117 0.72 -12.43 -9.63
N CYS A 118 1.98 -12.07 -9.40
CA CYS A 118 3.12 -12.97 -9.52
C CYS A 118 3.05 -14.11 -8.48
N ALA A 119 2.72 -13.77 -7.23
CA ALA A 119 2.54 -14.71 -6.14
C ALA A 119 1.44 -15.74 -6.46
N GLU A 120 0.28 -15.28 -6.93
CA GLU A 120 -0.83 -16.15 -7.34
C GLU A 120 -0.45 -17.06 -8.51
N ALA A 121 0.26 -16.54 -9.53
CA ALA A 121 0.68 -17.33 -10.68
C ALA A 121 1.75 -18.38 -10.34
N GLY A 122 2.65 -18.06 -9.40
CA GLY A 122 3.71 -18.96 -8.93
C GLY A 122 3.31 -19.91 -7.80
N GLY A 123 2.11 -19.75 -7.22
CA GLY A 123 1.64 -20.55 -6.10
C GLY A 123 2.37 -20.28 -4.78
N GLY A 124 2.86 -19.05 -4.56
CA GLY A 124 3.69 -18.75 -3.39
C GLY A 124 4.04 -17.27 -3.25
N ILE A 125 5.16 -16.99 -2.58
CA ILE A 125 5.67 -15.64 -2.36
C ILE A 125 6.42 -15.16 -3.61
N CYS A 126 6.17 -13.94 -4.06
CA CYS A 126 6.97 -13.29 -5.09
C CYS A 126 8.08 -12.43 -4.46
N VAL A 127 8.01 -11.10 -4.52
CA VAL A 127 9.02 -10.18 -3.96
C VAL A 127 8.66 -9.74 -2.54
N ILE A 128 7.37 -9.58 -2.21
CA ILE A 128 6.95 -9.17 -0.86
C ILE A 128 6.86 -10.40 0.03
N ASP A 129 7.95 -10.63 0.74
CA ASP A 129 8.09 -11.72 1.70
C ASP A 129 7.86 -11.30 3.15
N ALA A 130 7.78 -10.01 3.48
CA ALA A 130 7.62 -9.49 4.84
C ALA A 130 6.76 -8.22 4.88
N VAL A 131 6.29 -7.81 6.06
CA VAL A 131 5.53 -6.56 6.26
C VAL A 131 6.43 -5.35 5.99
N PRO A 132 6.16 -4.52 4.96
CA PRO A 132 7.10 -3.47 4.53
C PRO A 132 7.41 -2.38 5.58
N PHE A 133 6.49 -2.13 6.52
CA PHE A 133 6.64 -1.07 7.53
C PHE A 133 7.56 -1.45 8.71
N CYS A 134 7.78 -2.74 8.95
CA CYS A 134 8.62 -3.24 10.04
C CYS A 134 9.76 -4.16 9.57
N ASP A 135 9.80 -4.49 8.27
CA ASP A 135 10.70 -5.49 7.69
C ASP A 135 10.68 -6.81 8.49
N CYS A 136 9.47 -7.26 8.84
CA CYS A 136 9.25 -8.35 9.77
C CYS A 136 8.08 -9.25 9.32
N GLN A 137 8.11 -10.53 9.73
CA GLN A 137 6.94 -11.42 9.63
C GLN A 137 5.96 -11.08 10.76
N ASP A 138 6.49 -11.10 11.98
CA ASP A 138 5.79 -10.77 13.21
C ASP A 138 6.54 -9.68 13.97
N THR A 139 5.81 -8.87 14.73
CA THR A 139 6.42 -7.93 15.68
C THR A 139 6.93 -8.67 16.91
N GLY A 140 8.13 -8.31 17.39
CA GLY A 140 8.67 -8.78 18.65
C GLY A 140 7.91 -8.26 19.86
N SER A 141 8.04 -8.94 21.00
CA SER A 141 7.43 -8.53 22.28
C SER A 141 7.95 -7.19 22.81
N ASP A 142 9.10 -6.73 22.33
CA ASP A 142 9.67 -5.41 22.65
C ASP A 142 9.18 -4.31 21.71
N TYR A 143 8.18 -4.58 20.86
CA TYR A 143 7.67 -3.59 19.91
C TYR A 143 7.24 -2.30 20.59
N LYS A 144 7.80 -1.17 20.15
CA LYS A 144 7.40 0.15 20.63
C LYS A 144 7.74 1.23 19.62
N LEU A 145 6.75 2.05 19.25
CA LEU A 145 7.00 3.33 18.60
C LEU A 145 7.68 4.28 19.61
N VAL A 146 8.92 4.69 19.34
CA VAL A 146 9.71 5.54 20.25
C VAL A 146 9.50 7.02 19.92
N SER A 147 9.62 7.38 18.65
CA SER A 147 9.37 8.76 18.20
C SER A 147 9.11 8.79 16.69
N SER A 148 8.55 9.90 16.23
CA SER A 148 8.44 10.18 14.80
C SER A 148 8.68 11.65 14.52
N THR A 149 9.27 11.96 13.36
CA THR A 149 9.47 13.32 12.86
C THR A 149 8.99 13.40 11.42
N VAL A 150 8.54 14.59 10.99
CA VAL A 150 8.08 14.82 9.62
C VAL A 150 8.82 16.01 9.02
N VAL A 151 9.22 15.87 7.76
CA VAL A 151 9.80 16.95 6.96
C VAL A 151 9.09 17.03 5.62
N ALA A 152 8.94 18.24 5.08
CA ALA A 152 8.44 18.42 3.71
C ALA A 152 9.42 17.82 2.70
N LYS A 153 8.88 17.36 1.56
CA LYS A 153 9.65 16.79 0.44
C LYS A 153 9.05 17.30 -0.87
N GLY A 154 9.57 18.42 -1.37
CA GLY A 154 8.91 19.15 -2.47
C GLY A 154 7.56 19.72 -2.05
N ASP A 155 6.74 20.12 -3.01
CA ASP A 155 5.52 20.90 -2.71
C ASP A 155 4.41 20.02 -2.12
N THR A 156 4.24 18.82 -2.64
CA THR A 156 3.15 17.90 -2.25
C THR A 156 3.64 16.67 -1.50
N GLY A 157 4.90 16.64 -1.06
CA GLY A 157 5.48 15.47 -0.43
C GLY A 157 5.84 15.69 1.03
N ALA A 158 5.88 14.60 1.78
CA ALA A 158 6.39 14.58 3.15
C ALA A 158 7.19 13.30 3.37
N ARG A 159 8.22 13.36 4.23
CA ARG A 159 8.92 12.18 4.73
C ARG A 159 8.72 12.10 6.23
N VAL A 160 8.13 11.01 6.69
CA VAL A 160 8.02 10.70 8.11
C VAL A 160 9.13 9.74 8.49
N THR A 161 10.04 10.16 9.36
CA THR A 161 11.04 9.26 9.96
C THR A 161 10.46 8.69 11.24
N VAL A 162 10.52 7.37 11.39
CA VAL A 162 10.05 6.64 12.57
C VAL A 162 11.22 6.00 13.27
N GLN A 163 11.32 6.21 14.59
CA GLN A 163 12.20 5.46 15.48
C GLN A 163 11.33 4.49 16.27
N MET A 164 11.66 3.21 16.25
CA MET A 164 10.94 2.19 16.99
C MET A 164 11.88 1.16 17.58
N ARG A 165 11.36 0.33 18.48
CA ARG A 165 11.96 -0.94 18.90
C ARG A 165 11.19 -2.08 18.26
N ASN A 166 11.90 -3.03 17.69
CA ASN A 166 11.38 -4.32 17.20
C ASN A 166 12.59 -5.25 17.00
N GLY A 167 12.94 -6.04 18.02
CA GLY A 167 14.22 -6.74 18.07
C GLY A 167 15.40 -5.74 18.18
N GLY A 168 15.26 -4.72 19.03
CA GLY A 168 16.22 -3.63 19.17
C GLY A 168 15.83 -2.33 18.44
N PRO A 169 16.62 -1.25 18.57
CA PRO A 169 16.31 0.05 17.98
C PRO A 169 16.41 0.00 16.46
N LYS A 170 15.39 0.54 15.78
CA LYS A 170 15.33 0.60 14.32
C LYS A 170 14.81 1.96 13.87
N ARG A 171 15.31 2.40 12.72
CA ARG A 171 14.89 3.64 12.05
C ARG A 171 14.30 3.32 10.68
N TYR A 172 13.11 3.86 10.43
CA TYR A 172 12.37 3.73 9.17
C TYR A 172 12.06 5.10 8.61
N SER A 173 11.83 5.19 7.30
CA SER A 173 11.29 6.38 6.65
C SER A 173 10.11 6.00 5.76
N VAL A 174 9.02 6.76 5.85
CA VAL A 174 7.85 6.61 4.98
C VAL A 174 7.70 7.89 4.17
N ASP A 175 7.85 7.76 2.85
CA ASP A 175 7.66 8.85 1.92
C ASP A 175 6.18 8.92 1.53
N LEU A 176 5.59 10.10 1.68
CA LEU A 176 4.19 10.37 1.41
C LEU A 176 4.05 11.39 0.28
N VAL A 177 2.94 11.29 -0.44
CA VAL A 177 2.46 12.30 -1.39
C VAL A 177 1.03 12.69 -1.06
N LEU A 178 0.74 13.98 -1.09
CA LEU A 178 -0.59 14.54 -0.91
C LEU A 178 -1.33 14.52 -2.25
N ILE A 179 -2.41 13.77 -2.34
CA ILE A 179 -3.25 13.67 -3.55
C ILE A 179 -4.68 13.99 -3.12
N LYS A 180 -5.25 15.07 -3.67
CA LYS A 180 -6.63 15.51 -3.40
C LYS A 180 -6.94 15.59 -1.89
N GLY A 181 -6.02 16.19 -1.12
CA GLY A 181 -6.18 16.39 0.33
C GLY A 181 -5.95 15.14 1.21
N SER A 182 -5.50 14.02 0.63
CA SER A 182 -5.20 12.79 1.38
C SER A 182 -3.74 12.36 1.20
N TRP A 183 -3.14 11.86 2.26
CA TRP A 183 -1.78 11.34 2.25
C TRP A 183 -1.73 9.89 1.78
N PHE A 184 -0.85 9.63 0.82
CA PHE A 184 -0.60 8.31 0.26
C PHE A 184 0.87 7.92 0.40
N VAL A 185 1.14 6.69 0.82
CA VAL A 185 2.47 6.09 0.89
C VAL A 185 3.02 5.91 -0.52
N SER A 186 4.09 6.64 -0.83
CA SER A 186 4.77 6.63 -2.12
C SER A 186 6.03 5.75 -2.11
N ASP A 187 6.69 5.62 -0.96
CA ASP A 187 7.80 4.69 -0.74
C ASP A 187 8.02 4.41 0.74
N ILE A 188 8.71 3.32 1.05
CA ILE A 188 9.11 2.94 2.40
C ILE A 188 10.60 2.58 2.37
N ALA A 189 11.36 3.10 3.32
CA ALA A 189 12.76 2.78 3.53
C ALA A 189 12.96 2.17 4.91
N THR A 190 13.62 1.02 4.95
CA THR A 190 13.99 0.26 6.15
C THR A 190 15.52 0.18 6.24
N PRO A 191 16.10 -0.32 7.36
CA PRO A 191 17.55 -0.51 7.46
C PRO A 191 18.14 -1.44 6.38
N THR A 192 17.38 -2.39 5.88
CA THR A 192 17.79 -3.41 4.89
C THR A 192 17.28 -3.10 3.48
N THR A 193 16.19 -2.34 3.37
CA THR A 193 15.51 -2.03 2.12
C THR A 193 15.44 -0.51 1.94
N PRO A 194 16.40 0.11 1.22
CA PRO A 194 16.45 1.57 1.05
C PRO A 194 15.26 2.18 0.31
N SER A 195 14.57 1.38 -0.52
CA SER A 195 13.35 1.77 -1.22
C SER A 195 12.54 0.52 -1.55
N PHE A 196 11.37 0.41 -0.94
CA PHE A 196 10.44 -0.68 -1.19
C PHE A 196 9.96 -0.68 -2.65
N ALA A 197 9.66 0.50 -3.20
CA ALA A 197 9.31 0.64 -4.61
C ALA A 197 10.44 0.14 -5.53
N ALA A 198 11.71 0.40 -5.19
CA ALA A 198 12.85 -0.12 -5.95
C ALA A 198 13.02 -1.63 -5.80
N LYS A 199 12.85 -2.20 -4.58
CA LYS A 199 12.85 -3.65 -4.34
C LYS A 199 11.85 -4.34 -5.27
N LEU A 200 10.61 -3.85 -5.30
CA LEU A 200 9.55 -4.38 -6.16
C LEU A 200 9.90 -4.29 -7.64
N ARG A 201 10.32 -3.12 -8.13
CA ARG A 201 10.70 -2.93 -9.53
C ARG A 201 11.84 -3.86 -9.97
N LYS A 202 12.81 -4.11 -9.09
CA LYS A 202 13.93 -4.99 -9.37
C LYS A 202 13.48 -6.45 -9.38
N GLY A 203 12.80 -6.91 -8.32
CA GLY A 203 12.36 -8.30 -8.19
C GLY A 203 11.38 -8.72 -9.29
N LEU A 204 10.41 -7.86 -9.62
CA LEU A 204 9.43 -8.14 -10.68
C LEU A 204 10.01 -8.15 -12.10
N LYS A 205 11.21 -7.59 -12.31
CA LYS A 205 11.92 -7.71 -13.61
C LYS A 205 12.72 -8.99 -13.72
N SER A 206 13.08 -9.61 -12.61
CA SER A 206 13.90 -10.83 -12.58
C SER A 206 13.07 -12.12 -12.53
N GLY A 207 11.78 -12.02 -12.23
CA GLY A 207 10.85 -13.17 -12.10
C GLY A 207 9.82 -13.31 -13.21
N GLY A 208 9.92 -12.55 -14.31
CA GLY A 208 9.08 -12.68 -15.51
C GLY A 208 9.92 -13.03 -16.72
#